data_AF-A0A5N7XYZ4-F1
#
_entry.id   AF-A0A5N7XYZ4-F1
#
_cell.length_a   1.000
_cell.length_b   1.000
_cell.length_c   1.000
_cell.angle_alpha   90.00
_cell.angle_beta   90.00
_cell.angle_gamma   90.00
#
_symmetry.space_group_name_H-M   'P 1'
#
loop_
_entity.id
_entity.type
_entity.pdbx_description
1 polymer ?
#
loop_
_entity_poly.entity_id
_entity_poly.type
_entity_poly.pdbx_seq_one_letter_code
_entity_poly.pdbx_strand_id
1 'polypeptide(L)'
;MQSVLLAPWLGSWNDLAYIRVIDTHAPGSTYRTPLYDKHYTDMRSHEDDRTVGIVWFDFDKQQQTFEIGVPEWQDSWLNLFISNTPYQVIEN
;
A
#
# COMPACT_ATOMS: atom_id res chain seq x y z
N MET A 1 6.94 -19.90 1.79
CA MET A 1 7.10 -18.58 2.44
C MET A 1 7.06 -18.81 3.94
N GLN A 2 8.02 -18.26 4.69
CA GLN A 2 8.15 -18.46 6.13
C GLN A 2 7.49 -17.28 6.85
N SER A 3 6.48 -17.54 7.67
CA SER A 3 5.75 -16.52 8.42
C SER A 3 6.48 -16.18 9.71
N VAL A 4 6.66 -14.89 9.99
CA VAL A 4 7.22 -14.40 11.25
C VAL A 4 6.06 -13.90 12.10
N LEU A 5 5.75 -14.59 13.20
CA LEU A 5 4.75 -14.15 14.17
C LEU A 5 5.38 -13.14 15.13
N LEU A 6 5.21 -11.85 14.84
CA LEU A 6 5.46 -10.81 15.84
C LEU A 6 4.25 -10.79 16.79
N ALA A 7 4.41 -11.49 17.91
CA ALA A 7 3.46 -11.62 19.02
C ALA A 7 2.10 -12.29 18.66
N PRO A 8 1.71 -13.41 19.31
CA PRO A 8 0.50 -14.19 18.98
C PRO A 8 -0.84 -13.43 18.99
N TRP A 9 -0.91 -12.30 19.70
CA TRP A 9 -2.08 -11.41 19.78
C TRP A 9 -2.19 -10.35 18.68
N LEU A 10 -1.22 -10.25 17.76
CA LEU A 10 -1.21 -9.24 16.68
C LEU A 10 -1.73 -9.79 15.33
N GLY A 11 -2.32 -10.99 15.32
CA GLY A 11 -2.79 -11.64 14.09
C GLY A 11 -1.66 -12.08 13.16
N SER A 12 -2.00 -12.80 12.08
CA SER A 12 -1.03 -13.16 11.05
C SER A 12 -0.83 -12.00 10.09
N TRP A 13 0.28 -11.28 10.23
CA TRP A 13 0.73 -10.22 9.31
C TRP A 13 1.04 -10.69 7.87
N ASN A 14 0.80 -11.97 7.57
CA ASN A 14 1.11 -12.58 6.28
C ASN A 14 0.26 -12.00 5.13
N ASP A 15 -0.84 -11.34 5.46
CA ASP A 15 -1.83 -10.85 4.49
C ASP A 15 -1.76 -9.33 4.31
N LEU A 16 -0.69 -8.67 4.77
CA LEU A 16 -0.48 -7.24 4.56
C LEU A 16 0.61 -6.97 3.50
N ALA A 17 0.44 -5.88 2.76
CA ALA A 17 1.37 -5.38 1.76
C ALA A 17 1.52 -3.85 1.85
N TYR A 18 2.56 -3.31 1.20
CA TYR A 18 2.72 -1.87 0.96
C TYR A 18 3.36 -1.64 -0.41
N ILE A 19 3.11 -0.47 -1.01
CA ILE A 19 3.79 -0.02 -2.22
C ILE A 19 4.99 0.83 -1.83
N ARG A 20 6.12 0.61 -2.52
CA ARG A 20 7.33 1.42 -2.40
C ARG A 20 7.65 2.09 -3.72
N VAL A 21 7.70 3.41 -3.73
CA VAL A 21 8.22 4.21 -4.85
C VAL A 21 9.64 4.66 -4.51
N ILE A 22 10.57 4.45 -5.43
CA ILE A 22 11.98 4.84 -5.29
C ILE A 22 12.32 5.75 -6.46
N ASP A 23 12.79 6.96 -6.16
CA ASP A 23 13.42 7.80 -7.18
C ASP A 23 14.81 7.25 -7.49
N THR A 24 15.03 6.81 -8.72
CA THR A 24 16.32 6.24 -9.16
C THR A 24 17.42 7.30 -9.28
N HIS A 25 17.07 8.58 -9.41
CA HIS A 25 18.02 9.69 -9.44
C HIS A 25 18.36 10.19 -8.03
N ALA A 26 17.52 9.89 -7.04
CA ALA A 26 17.73 10.19 -5.63
C ALA A 26 17.34 8.97 -4.75
N PRO A 27 18.15 7.90 -4.71
CA PRO A 27 17.79 6.64 -4.06
C PRO A 27 17.51 6.72 -2.56
N GLY A 28 17.95 7.80 -1.90
CA GLY A 28 17.61 8.11 -0.50
C GLY A 28 16.14 8.50 -0.30
N SER A 29 15.45 8.91 -1.36
CA SER A 29 14.03 9.27 -1.37
C SER A 29 13.19 8.02 -1.66
N THR A 30 12.80 7.34 -0.58
CA THR A 30 11.88 6.21 -0.62
C THR A 30 10.53 6.62 -0.05
N TYR A 31 9.47 6.39 -0.81
CA TYR A 31 8.09 6.68 -0.42
C TYR A 31 7.34 5.38 -0.23
N ARG A 32 6.61 5.23 0.88
CA ARG A 32 5.86 4.02 1.20
C ARG A 32 4.44 4.36 1.59
N THR A 33 3.50 3.59 1.04
CA THR A 33 2.12 3.60 1.53
C THR A 33 2.06 3.04 2.96
N PRO A 34 0.96 3.29 3.68
CA PRO A 34 0.54 2.44 4.79
C PRO A 34 0.43 0.96 4.41
N LEU A 35 0.29 0.11 5.42
CA LEU A 35 -0.04 -1.29 5.20
C LEU A 35 -1.50 -1.42 4.77
N TYR A 36 -1.76 -2.32 3.84
CA TYR A 36 -3.09 -2.65 3.37
C TYR A 36 -3.20 -4.15 3.12
N ASP A 37 -4.42 -4.65 3.05
CA ASP A 37 -4.65 -6.08 2.81
C ASP A 37 -4.16 -6.48 1.41
N LYS A 38 -3.37 -7.53 1.33
CA LYS A 38 -2.72 -8.01 0.13
C LYS A 38 -3.72 -8.37 -0.98
N HIS A 39 -4.98 -8.70 -0.68
CA HIS A 39 -5.96 -8.94 -1.74
C HIS A 39 -6.16 -7.71 -2.64
N TYR A 40 -5.90 -6.49 -2.17
CA TYR A 40 -5.91 -5.28 -3.01
C TYR A 40 -4.73 -5.21 -4.00
N THR A 41 -3.73 -6.10 -3.89
CA THR A 41 -2.70 -6.26 -4.93
C THR A 41 -3.10 -7.23 -6.05
N ASP A 42 -4.25 -7.89 -5.93
CA ASP A 42 -4.74 -8.82 -6.94
C ASP A 42 -5.19 -8.05 -8.19
N MET A 43 -4.35 -8.03 -9.22
CA MET A 43 -4.61 -7.29 -10.45
C MET A 43 -5.84 -7.78 -11.21
N ARG A 44 -6.34 -8.99 -10.90
CA ARG A 44 -7.58 -9.53 -11.49
C ARG A 44 -8.81 -8.73 -11.09
N SER A 45 -8.74 -7.93 -10.01
CA SER A 45 -9.81 -7.00 -9.66
C SER A 45 -9.97 -5.86 -10.68
N HIS A 46 -8.96 -5.65 -11.53
CA HIS A 46 -8.95 -4.64 -12.59
C HIS A 46 -8.31 -5.24 -13.85
N GLU A 47 -9.01 -6.19 -14.47
CA GLU A 47 -8.65 -6.84 -15.72
C GLU A 47 -9.74 -6.63 -16.77
N ASP A 48 -9.36 -6.15 -17.96
CA ASP A 48 -10.19 -6.05 -19.16
C ASP A 48 -9.43 -6.53 -20.41
N ASP A 49 -10.03 -6.42 -21.59
CA ASP A 49 -9.42 -6.85 -22.86
C ASP A 49 -8.08 -6.15 -23.20
N ARG A 50 -7.70 -5.10 -22.46
CA ARG A 50 -6.57 -4.21 -22.75
C ARG A 50 -5.64 -3.97 -21.56
N THR A 51 -6.11 -4.15 -20.33
CA THR A 51 -5.46 -3.67 -19.12
C THR A 51 -5.56 -4.71 -18.00
N VAL A 52 -4.47 -4.87 -17.25
CA VAL A 52 -4.46 -5.60 -15.97
C VAL A 52 -3.60 -4.79 -15.00
N GLY A 53 -4.10 -4.47 -13.80
CA GLY A 53 -3.35 -3.58 -12.91
C GLY A 53 -3.91 -3.43 -11.49
N ILE A 54 -3.18 -2.67 -10.68
CA ILE A 54 -3.60 -2.26 -9.33
C ILE A 54 -4.03 -0.80 -9.45
N VAL A 55 -5.30 -0.50 -9.14
CA VAL A 55 -5.91 0.84 -9.34
C VAL A 55 -6.12 1.65 -8.07
N TRP A 56 -5.72 1.09 -6.93
CA TRP A 56 -6.10 1.65 -5.63
C TRP A 56 -5.14 2.73 -5.11
N PHE A 57 -4.02 2.97 -5.80
CA PHE A 57 -2.95 3.82 -5.31
C PHE A 57 -2.40 4.72 -6.41
N ASP A 58 -2.48 6.02 -6.18
CA ASP A 58 -1.81 7.03 -6.98
C ASP A 58 -0.68 7.68 -6.18
N PHE A 59 0.43 8.01 -6.84
CA PHE A 59 1.53 8.75 -6.26
C PHE A 59 1.70 10.09 -6.98
N ASP A 60 1.34 11.19 -6.31
CA ASP A 60 1.60 12.53 -6.82
C ASP A 60 3.11 12.80 -6.74
N LYS A 61 3.77 12.84 -7.89
CA LYS A 61 5.22 13.08 -7.98
C LYS A 61 5.64 14.51 -7.58
N GLN A 62 4.75 15.49 -7.70
CA GLN A 62 5.03 16.88 -7.35
C GLN A 62 4.92 17.08 -5.83
N GLN A 63 3.84 16.56 -5.25
CA GLN A 63 3.56 16.69 -3.81
C GLN A 63 4.25 15.59 -2.99
N GLN A 64 4.69 14.51 -3.63
CA GLN A 64 5.29 13.33 -3.01
C GLN A 64 4.36 12.68 -1.99
N THR A 65 3.09 12.57 -2.34
CA THR A 65 2.01 12.03 -1.51
C THR A 65 1.30 10.87 -2.19
N PHE A 66 0.64 10.02 -1.40
CA PHE A 66 -0.23 8.96 -1.92
C PHE A 66 -1.70 9.33 -1.82
N GLU A 67 -2.47 8.98 -2.85
CA GLU A 67 -3.92 8.90 -2.78
C GLU A 67 -4.32 7.42 -2.77
N ILE A 68 -5.19 7.05 -1.83
CA ILE A 68 -5.57 5.66 -1.56
C ILE A 68 -7.08 5.54 -1.74
N GLY A 69 -7.50 4.82 -2.78
CA GLY A 69 -8.91 4.54 -3.10
C GLY A 69 -9.37 3.14 -2.73
N VAL A 70 -8.66 2.47 -1.81
CA VAL A 70 -9.00 1.12 -1.36
C VAL A 70 -10.41 1.12 -0.71
N PRO A 71 -11.36 0.28 -1.20
CA PRO A 71 -12.68 0.16 -0.58
C PRO A 71 -12.58 -0.30 0.87
N GLU A 72 -13.52 0.16 1.71
CA GLU A 72 -13.59 -0.24 3.13
C GLU A 72 -12.24 -0.10 3.86
N TRP A 73 -11.51 0.99 3.59
CA TRP A 73 -10.20 1.24 4.19
C TRP A 73 -10.25 1.10 5.71
N GLN A 74 -9.45 0.18 6.24
CA GLN A 74 -9.30 -0.01 7.68
C GLN A 74 -7.99 0.60 8.14
N ASP A 75 -8.09 1.72 8.84
CA ASP A 75 -6.93 2.31 9.50
C ASP A 75 -6.40 1.37 10.58
N SER A 76 -5.13 1.03 10.47
CA SER A 76 -4.38 0.28 11.47
C SER A 76 -3.34 1.19 12.09
N TRP A 77 -3.11 1.08 13.40
CA TRP A 77 -2.02 1.80 14.06
C TRP A 77 -0.65 1.48 13.45
N LEU A 78 -0.52 0.32 12.78
CA LEU A 78 0.66 -0.12 12.05
C LEU A 78 1.00 0.77 10.85
N ASN A 79 0.01 1.49 10.32
CA ASN A 79 0.19 2.48 9.27
C ASN A 79 1.15 3.58 9.71
N LEU A 80 1.10 3.98 10.98
CA LEU A 80 2.01 4.97 11.58
C LEU A 80 3.44 4.46 11.74
N PHE A 81 3.65 3.14 11.80
CA PHE A 81 4.96 2.54 12.00
C PHE A 81 5.70 2.25 10.69
N ILE A 82 4.98 1.88 9.62
CA ILE A 82 5.58 1.50 8.33
C ILE A 82 5.51 2.62 7.29
N SER A 83 4.44 3.43 7.27
CA SER A 83 4.33 4.55 6.34
C SER A 83 5.35 5.64 6.69
N ASN A 84 6.06 6.13 5.68
CA ASN A 84 6.94 7.28 5.81
C ASN A 84 6.56 8.41 4.85
N THR A 85 5.34 8.37 4.31
CA THR A 85 4.87 9.30 3.28
C THR A 85 3.46 9.79 3.63
N PRO A 86 3.18 11.11 3.52
CA PRO A 86 1.83 11.61 3.68
C PRO A 86 0.88 10.95 2.68
N TYR A 87 -0.33 10.65 3.13
CA TYR A 87 -1.35 10.03 2.30
C TYR A 87 -2.73 10.56 2.62
N GLN A 88 -3.64 10.44 1.66
CA GLN A 88 -5.07 10.67 1.85
C GLN A 88 -5.84 9.44 1.40
N VAL A 89 -6.90 9.11 2.15
CA VAL A 89 -7.85 8.07 1.78
C VAL A 89 -9.04 8.77 1.13
N ILE A 90 -9.33 8.40 -0.11
CA ILE A 90 -10.47 8.92 -0.87
C ILE A 90 -11.59 7.87 -0.85
N GLU A 91 -12.82 8.31 -0.62
CA GLU A 91 -14.00 7.44 -0.75
C GLU A 91 -14.20 7.08 -2.22
N ASN A 92 -14.37 5.79 -2.49
CA ASN A 92 -14.56 5.22 -3.82
C ASN A 92 -15.95 4.61 -3.96
#